data_AF-A0A7Y9X8L9-F1
#
_entry.id   AF-A0A7Y9X8L9-F1
#
_cell.length_a   1.000
_cell.length_b   1.000
_cell.length_c   1.000
_cell.angle_alpha   90.00
_cell.angle_beta   90.00
_cell.angle_gamma   90.00
#
_symmetry.space_group_name_H-M   'P 1'
#
loop_
_entity.id
_entity.type
_entity.pdbx_description
1 polymer ?
#
loop_
_entity_poly.entity_id
_entity_poly.type
_entity_poly.pdbx_seq_one_letter_code
_entity_poly.pdbx_strand_id
1 'polypeptide(L)' 'MTAPLLPPGGSREAVRRMPDARLALVPDCGHWARLEAHDRFLEELTDFLSGLEA' A
#
# COMPACT_ATOMS: atom_id res chain seq x y z
N MET A 1 4.47 8.60 -12.07
CA MET A 1 4.55 9.83 -11.23
C MET A 1 5.00 9.43 -9.83
N THR A 2 5.75 10.24 -9.08
CA THR A 2 6.19 9.90 -7.70
C THR A 2 5.30 10.59 -6.67
N ALA A 3 4.87 9.90 -5.60
CA ALA A 3 4.19 10.50 -4.45
C ALA A 3 5.14 11.42 -3.65
N PRO A 4 5.12 12.75 -3.86
CA PRO A 4 6.15 13.63 -3.29
C PRO A 4 5.97 13.83 -1.78
N LEU A 5 4.72 13.74 -1.32
CA LEU A 5 4.33 13.97 0.07
C LEU A 5 4.70 12.80 0.99
N LEU A 6 4.77 11.59 0.44
CA LEU A 6 5.04 10.35 1.16
C LEU A 6 5.92 9.44 0.28
N PRO A 7 7.23 9.69 0.23
CA PRO A 7 8.14 8.78 -0.46
C PRO A 7 8.12 7.39 0.22
N PRO A 8 8.34 6.30 -0.53
CA PRO A 8 8.18 4.92 -0.01
C PRO A 8 9.08 4.59 1.19
N GLY A 9 10.15 5.34 1.44
CA GLY A 9 11.10 5.10 2.51
C GLY A 9 10.45 5.04 3.90
N GLY A 10 9.51 5.95 4.19
CA GLY A 10 8.78 5.95 5.45
C GLY A 10 7.91 4.70 5.63
N SER A 11 7.18 4.31 4.59
CA SER A 11 6.35 3.10 4.59
C SER A 11 7.18 1.83 4.73
N ARG A 12 8.37 1.77 4.11
CA ARG A 12 9.30 0.64 4.27
C ARG A 12 9.81 0.52 5.71
N GLU A 13 10.09 1.64 6.37
CA GLU A 13 10.49 1.62 7.78
C GLU A 13 9.34 1.24 8.70
N ALA A 14 8.12 1.70 8.41
CA ALA A 14 6.93 1.33 9.17
C ALA A 14 6.71 -0.20 9.20
N VAL A 15 6.76 -0.88 8.04
CA VAL A 15 6.62 -2.34 7.98
C VAL A 15 7.74 -3.07 8.71
N ARG A 16 8.96 -2.53 8.76
CA ARG A 16 10.04 -3.13 9.58
C ARG A 16 9.76 -3.06 11.09
N ARG A 17 8.96 -2.09 11.54
CA ARG A 17 8.70 -1.84 12.98
C ARG A 17 7.35 -2.34 13.46
N MET A 18 6.43 -2.69 12.57
CA MET A 18 5.07 -3.09 12.88
C MET A 18 4.90 -4.59 12.60
N PRO A 19 4.85 -5.44 13.64
CA PRO A 19 4.50 -6.85 13.46
C PRO A 19 3.19 -7.00 12.69
N ASP A 20 3.13 -7.98 11.80
CA ASP A 20 1.97 -8.31 10.94
C ASP A 20 1.57 -7.23 9.91
N ALA A 21 2.32 -6.13 9.79
CA ALA A 21 2.08 -5.13 8.76
C ALA A 21 2.54 -5.60 7.37
N ARG A 22 1.75 -5.25 6.34
CA ARG A 22 2.08 -5.49 4.94
C ARG A 22 2.27 -4.17 4.20
N LEU A 23 3.15 -4.16 3.19
CA LEU A 23 3.39 -3.00 2.32
C LEU A 23 3.20 -3.40 0.86
N ALA A 24 2.19 -2.82 0.22
CA ALA A 24 2.01 -2.86 -1.23
C ALA A 24 2.58 -1.59 -1.86
N LEU A 25 3.47 -1.73 -2.84
CA LEU A 25 3.96 -0.62 -3.67
C LEU A 25 3.32 -0.70 -5.05
N VAL A 26 2.57 0.34 -5.42
CA VAL A 26 1.91 0.43 -6.71
C VAL A 26 2.78 1.25 -7.67
N PRO A 27 3.28 0.68 -8.77
CA PRO A 27 4.11 1.40 -9.73
C PRO A 27 3.32 2.51 -10.41
N ASP A 28 4.04 3.51 -10.94
CA ASP A 28 3.52 4.65 -11.71
C ASP A 28 2.49 5.55 -11.02
N CYS A 29 2.24 5.32 -9.74
CA CYS A 29 1.24 6.02 -8.96
C CYS A 29 1.79 7.17 -8.11
N GLY A 30 1.07 8.29 -8.11
CA GLY A 30 1.28 9.44 -7.24
C GLY A 30 0.72 9.24 -5.83
N HIS A 31 0.27 10.34 -5.23
CA HIS A 31 -0.14 10.37 -3.82
C HIS A 31 -1.45 9.64 -3.55
N TRP A 32 -2.35 9.57 -4.54
CA TRP A 32 -3.72 9.11 -4.36
C TRP A 32 -3.92 7.74 -4.99
N ALA A 33 -3.17 6.73 -4.53
CA ALA A 33 -3.24 5.37 -5.07
C ALA A 33 -4.63 4.74 -5.15
N ARG A 34 -5.52 5.13 -4.24
CA ARG A 34 -6.93 4.70 -4.27
C ARG A 34 -7.71 5.22 -5.48
N LEU A 35 -7.33 6.38 -6.01
CA LEU A 35 -7.95 7.01 -7.19
C LEU A 35 -7.18 6.68 -8.46
N GLU A 36 -5.85 6.77 -8.41
CA GLU A 36 -4.96 6.60 -9.57
C GLU A 36 -4.82 5.12 -9.99
N ALA A 37 -4.98 4.19 -9.05
CA ALA A 37 -4.87 2.75 -9.28
C ALA A 37 -5.99 2.00 -8.53
N HIS A 38 -7.23 2.44 -8.76
CA HIS A 38 -8.44 1.96 -8.06
C HIS A 38 -8.53 0.45 -7.97
N ASP A 39 -8.47 -0.25 -9.10
CA ASP A 39 -8.67 -1.72 -9.13
C ASP A 39 -7.53 -2.43 -8.40
N ARG A 40 -6.29 -1.96 -8.59
CA ARG A 40 -5.13 -2.50 -7.89
C ARG A 40 -5.22 -2.28 -6.37
N PHE A 41 -5.75 -1.14 -5.94
CA PHE A 41 -6.00 -0.88 -4.52
C PHE A 41 -7.04 -1.83 -3.96
N LEU A 42 -8.14 -2.08 -4.69
CA LEU A 42 -9.18 -3.00 -4.26
C LEU A 42 -8.66 -4.44 -4.15
N GLU A 43 -7.88 -4.91 -5.13
CA GLU A 43 -7.24 -6.23 -5.08
C GLU A 43 -6.41 -6.43 -3.79
N GLU A 44 -5.51 -5.48 -3.49
CA GLU A 44 -4.64 -5.57 -2.31
C GLU A 44 -5.42 -5.47 -1.00
N LEU A 45 -6.48 -4.65 -0.97
CA LEU A 45 -7.34 -4.53 0.21
C LEU A 45 -8.14 -5.81 0.44
N THR A 46 -8.70 -6.41 -0.61
CA THR A 46 -9.45 -7.66 -0.52
C THR A 46 -8.55 -8.81 -0.05
N ASP A 47 -7.35 -8.97 -0.62
CA ASP A 47 -6.38 -9.98 -0.16
C ASP A 47 -6.03 -9.80 1.33
N PHE A 48 -5.77 -8.56 1.73
CA PHE A 48 -5.46 -8.25 3.13
C PHE A 48 -6.60 -8.65 4.07
N LEU A 49 -7.84 -8.25 3.73
CA LEU A 49 -9.01 -8.52 4.58
C LEU A 49 -9.38 -10.00 4.63
N SER A 50 -9.32 -10.72 3.51
CA SER A 50 -9.57 -12.16 3.48
C SER A 50 -8.57 -12.95 4.31
N GLY A 51 -7.34 -12.45 4.46
CA GLY A 51 -6.34 -13.05 5.34
C GLY A 51 -6.55 -12.82 6.83
N LEU A 52 -7.48 -11.94 7.24
CA LEU A 52 -7.81 -11.68 8.65
C LEU A 52 -8.99 -12.54 9.16
N GLU A 53 -9.79 -13.09 8.26
CA GLU A 53 -10.96 -13.91 8.59
C GLU A 53 -10.62 -15.41 8.81
N ALA A 54 -9.33 -15.75 8.91
CA ALA A 54 -8.80 -17.12 9.04
C ALA A 54 -8.46 -17.52 10.48
#